data_AF-A0ABD3YH71-F1
#
_entry.id   AF-A0ABD3YH71-F1
#
_cell.length_a   1.000
_cell.length_b   1.000
_cell.length_c   1.000
_cell.angle_alpha   90.00
_cell.angle_beta   90.00
_cell.angle_gamma   90.00
#
_symmetry.space_group_name_H-M   'P 1'
#
loop_
_entity.id
_entity.type
_entity.pdbx_description
1 polymer ?
#
loop_
_entity_poly.entity_id
_entity_poly.type
_entity_poly.pdbx_seq_one_letter_code
_entity_poly.pdbx_strand_id
1 'polypeptide(L)'
;MSDQPSLAQGGMSPEGQNNPLNILEPKLAPQDKKVLCSAICYCSSTPNVSQDGKNLKQTCVAQRLGELDEILQGRSPYKPEVSYDMTKNPPQPILDSQTGNSPHGWIPGWISKYWDEDPEHPPFKRGKGMIRRPDVVIVNDPKKPPTQDNIKQVVEMKFPPDPRKQEQADSYAEIAGDERKVVEMKSTDCDCSQENQQSKVPVEQLGWAATIAGAVMFIVTRGRSPRPMIPAY
;
A
#
# COMPACT_ATOMS: atom_id res chain seq x y z
N MET A 1 -23.43 37.51 71.02
CA MET A 1 -23.68 36.07 70.84
C MET A 1 -24.79 35.92 69.82
N SER A 2 -24.43 35.40 68.65
CA SER A 2 -25.27 34.60 67.74
C SER A 2 -24.50 34.46 66.43
N ASP A 3 -23.78 33.34 66.34
CA ASP A 3 -23.20 32.79 65.12
C ASP A 3 -24.29 32.48 64.08
N GLN A 4 -23.98 32.67 62.79
CA GLN A 4 -24.51 31.87 61.67
C GLN A 4 -23.69 32.14 60.38
N PRO A 5 -23.67 31.21 59.39
CA PRO A 5 -22.43 30.63 58.90
C PRO A 5 -22.08 31.01 57.46
N SER A 6 -20.82 30.76 57.12
CA SER A 6 -20.19 30.91 55.81
C SER A 6 -20.90 30.15 54.69
N LEU A 7 -21.39 30.85 53.68
CA LEU A 7 -21.76 30.29 52.38
C LEU A 7 -20.52 30.23 51.48
N ALA A 8 -20.11 29.00 51.15
CA ALA A 8 -19.04 28.70 50.21
C ALA A 8 -19.42 29.18 48.80
N GLN A 9 -18.60 30.07 48.23
CA GLN A 9 -18.61 30.36 46.79
C GLN A 9 -18.06 29.15 46.04
N GLY A 10 -18.93 28.40 45.38
CA GLY A 10 -18.53 27.43 44.36
C GLY A 10 -17.94 28.17 43.17
N GLY A 11 -16.62 28.10 43.03
CA GLY A 11 -15.93 28.53 41.82
C GLY A 11 -16.30 27.62 40.66
N MET A 12 -16.84 28.19 39.58
CA MET A 12 -16.97 27.50 38.31
C MET A 12 -15.56 27.25 37.75
N SER A 13 -15.22 25.98 37.51
CA SER A 13 -14.04 25.60 36.73
C SER A 13 -14.10 26.23 35.34
N PRO A 14 -12.98 26.76 34.81
CA PRO A 14 -12.96 27.32 33.47
C PRO A 14 -13.14 26.21 32.43
N GLU A 15 -13.88 26.61 31.40
CA GLU A 15 -14.21 25.94 30.16
C GLU A 15 -13.18 24.90 29.72
N GLY A 16 -13.65 23.65 29.58
CA GLY A 16 -12.88 22.58 28.97
C GLY A 16 -12.42 23.01 27.59
N GLN A 17 -11.12 23.25 27.46
CA GLN A 17 -10.43 23.24 26.18
C GLN A 17 -10.64 21.86 25.56
N ASN A 18 -11.65 21.76 24.69
CA ASN A 18 -11.77 20.68 23.75
C ASN A 18 -10.59 20.82 22.78
N ASN A 19 -9.44 20.23 23.14
CA ASN A 19 -8.41 19.96 22.15
C ASN A 19 -9.08 19.13 21.07
N PRO A 20 -9.17 19.60 19.81
CA PRO A 20 -9.60 18.72 18.74
C PRO A 20 -8.61 17.57 18.74
N LEU A 21 -9.12 16.36 18.97
CA LEU A 21 -8.37 15.13 18.75
C LEU A 21 -7.99 15.17 17.27
N ASN A 22 -6.80 15.68 16.99
CA ASN A 22 -6.19 15.60 15.68
C ASN A 22 -5.81 14.13 15.51
N ILE A 23 -6.80 13.30 15.15
CA ILE A 23 -6.59 11.94 14.70
C ILE A 23 -5.68 12.12 13.49
N LEU A 24 -4.38 11.91 13.70
CA LEU A 24 -3.37 12.07 12.68
C LEU A 24 -3.77 11.11 11.55
N GLU A 25 -4.33 11.66 10.48
CA GLU A 25 -4.64 10.86 9.29
C GLU A 25 -3.37 10.07 8.93
N PRO A 26 -3.49 8.76 8.70
CA PRO A 26 -2.34 7.94 8.37
C PRO A 26 -1.67 8.46 7.10
N LYS A 27 -0.35 8.67 7.16
CA LYS A 27 0.45 9.23 6.06
C LYS A 27 1.51 8.24 5.62
N LEU A 28 1.78 8.25 4.32
CA LEU A 28 2.91 7.52 3.74
C LEU A 28 4.23 8.13 4.19
N ALA A 29 5.24 7.29 4.40
CA ALA A 29 6.60 7.78 4.57
C ALA A 29 7.04 8.52 3.29
N PRO A 30 7.88 9.56 3.37
CA PRO A 30 8.26 10.35 2.20
C PRO A 30 8.84 9.54 1.03
N GLN A 31 9.59 8.47 1.33
CA GLN A 31 10.17 7.57 0.32
C GLN A 31 9.08 6.75 -0.40
N ASP A 32 8.16 6.14 0.37
CA ASP A 32 7.03 5.39 -0.18
C ASP A 32 6.17 6.30 -1.05
N LYS A 33 5.85 7.50 -0.53
CA LYS A 33 5.07 8.51 -1.26
C LYS A 33 5.75 8.86 -2.59
N LYS A 34 7.07 9.04 -2.61
CA LYS A 34 7.79 9.39 -3.84
C LYS A 34 7.74 8.28 -4.90
N VAL A 35 7.90 7.02 -4.48
CA VAL A 35 7.77 5.86 -5.37
C VAL A 35 6.35 5.74 -5.94
N LEU A 36 5.34 5.79 -5.06
CA LEU A 36 3.94 5.69 -5.48
C LEU A 36 3.51 6.90 -6.33
N CYS A 37 4.02 8.11 -6.05
CA CYS A 37 3.77 9.29 -6.87
C CYS A 37 4.33 9.13 -8.29
N SER A 38 5.53 8.53 -8.43
CA SER A 38 6.10 8.24 -9.75
C SER A 38 5.21 7.30 -10.57
N ALA A 39 4.59 6.29 -9.93
CA ALA A 39 3.69 5.37 -10.60
C ALA A 39 2.34 6.02 -10.94
N ILE A 40 1.67 6.64 -9.95
CA ILE A 40 0.32 7.20 -10.13
C ILE A 40 0.30 8.34 -11.14
N CYS A 41 1.33 9.19 -11.14
CA CYS A 41 1.36 10.32 -12.04
C CYS A 41 1.62 9.89 -13.49
N TYR A 42 2.56 8.96 -13.72
CA TYR A 42 2.79 8.38 -15.04
C TYR A 42 1.51 7.72 -15.57
N CYS A 43 0.82 6.93 -14.75
CA CYS A 43 -0.40 6.25 -15.16
C CYS A 43 -1.61 7.19 -15.28
N SER A 44 -1.54 8.37 -14.67
CA SER A 44 -2.56 9.40 -14.87
C SER A 44 -2.46 10.03 -16.26
N SER A 45 -1.24 10.23 -16.78
CA SER A 45 -1.00 10.79 -18.13
C SER A 45 -0.97 9.73 -19.24
N THR A 46 -0.46 8.54 -18.92
CA THR A 46 -0.18 7.46 -19.87
C THR A 46 -0.81 6.15 -19.38
N PRO A 47 -2.15 6.09 -19.26
CA PRO A 47 -2.84 4.90 -18.80
C PRO A 47 -2.71 3.77 -19.81
N ASN A 48 -2.79 2.53 -19.32
CA ASN A 48 -3.15 1.40 -20.18
C ASN A 48 -4.55 1.64 -20.75
N VAL A 49 -4.82 1.19 -21.97
CA VAL A 49 -6.12 1.36 -22.63
C VAL A 49 -6.72 -0.02 -22.92
N SER A 50 -7.95 -0.25 -22.48
CA SER A 50 -8.66 -1.50 -22.76
C SER A 50 -9.03 -1.60 -24.25
N GLN A 51 -9.44 -2.79 -24.69
CA GLN A 51 -9.97 -2.98 -26.06
C GLN A 51 -11.15 -2.03 -26.37
N ASP A 52 -11.96 -1.73 -25.36
CA ASP A 52 -13.09 -0.80 -25.45
C ASP A 52 -12.71 0.68 -25.27
N GLY A 53 -11.41 1.01 -25.24
CA GLY A 53 -10.92 2.39 -25.11
C GLY A 53 -10.96 2.96 -23.69
N LYS A 54 -11.23 2.14 -22.65
CA LYS A 54 -11.26 2.62 -21.27
C LYS A 54 -9.85 2.74 -20.70
N ASN A 55 -9.59 3.81 -19.95
CA ASN A 55 -8.33 4.00 -19.23
C ASN A 55 -8.25 3.06 -18.02
N LEU A 56 -7.20 2.23 -17.99
CA LEU A 56 -6.90 1.25 -16.94
C LEU A 56 -5.74 1.76 -16.07
N LYS A 57 -6.00 2.86 -15.34
CA LYS A 57 -4.98 3.55 -14.54
C LYS A 57 -4.41 2.70 -13.41
N GLN A 58 -5.26 1.99 -12.66
CA GLN A 58 -4.83 1.08 -11.59
C GLN A 58 -3.99 -0.08 -12.15
N THR A 59 -4.41 -0.69 -13.26
CA THR A 59 -3.63 -1.73 -13.94
C THR A 59 -2.25 -1.22 -14.40
N CYS A 60 -2.18 0.02 -14.90
CA CYS A 60 -0.90 0.64 -15.22
C CYS A 60 0.00 0.78 -13.98
N VAL A 61 -0.55 1.20 -12.83
CA VAL A 61 0.22 1.30 -11.58
C VAL A 61 0.74 -0.07 -11.16
N ALA A 62 -0.14 -1.07 -11.17
CA ALA A 62 0.21 -2.44 -10.81
C ALA A 62 1.34 -2.99 -11.69
N GLN A 63 1.25 -2.77 -13.01
CA GLN A 63 2.29 -3.15 -13.96
C GLN A 63 3.62 -2.48 -13.63
N ARG A 64 3.65 -1.16 -13.38
CA ARG A 64 4.89 -0.42 -13.10
C ARG A 64 5.55 -0.85 -11.79
N LEU A 65 4.75 -1.13 -10.77
CA LEU A 65 5.27 -1.65 -9.51
C LEU A 65 5.72 -3.12 -9.63
N GLY A 66 5.07 -3.90 -10.51
CA GLY A 66 5.51 -5.24 -10.90
C GLY A 66 6.85 -5.22 -11.63
N GLU A 67 7.02 -4.36 -12.63
CA GLU A 67 8.29 -4.16 -13.35
C GLU A 67 9.41 -3.73 -12.39
N LEU A 68 9.10 -2.88 -11.41
CA LEU A 68 10.02 -2.55 -10.34
C LEU A 68 10.38 -3.83 -9.55
N ASP A 69 9.42 -4.64 -9.11
CA ASP A 69 9.67 -5.87 -8.38
C ASP A 69 10.52 -6.88 -9.18
N GLU A 70 10.30 -6.98 -10.50
CA GLU A 70 11.11 -7.81 -11.40
C GLU A 70 12.57 -7.35 -11.47
N ILE A 71 12.82 -6.05 -11.69
CA ILE A 71 14.18 -5.46 -11.66
C ILE A 71 14.86 -5.75 -10.31
N LEU A 72 14.06 -5.77 -9.27
CA LEU A 72 14.42 -5.98 -7.88
C LEU A 72 14.46 -7.46 -7.47
N GLN A 73 14.23 -8.38 -8.41
CA GLN A 73 14.23 -9.84 -8.18
C GLN A 73 13.28 -10.25 -7.05
N GLY A 74 12.06 -9.71 -7.06
CA GLY A 74 10.99 -10.00 -6.09
C GLY A 74 11.15 -9.29 -4.74
N ARG A 75 12.13 -8.38 -4.61
CA ARG A 75 12.45 -7.71 -3.33
C ARG A 75 11.86 -6.31 -3.19
N SER A 76 11.03 -5.84 -4.12
CA SER A 76 10.28 -4.59 -3.92
C SER A 76 9.37 -4.73 -2.68
N PRO A 77 9.36 -3.74 -1.76
CA PRO A 77 8.41 -3.73 -0.66
C PRO A 77 6.98 -3.36 -1.11
N TYR A 78 6.82 -2.86 -2.34
CA TYR A 78 5.53 -2.47 -2.89
C TYR A 78 4.94 -3.65 -3.66
N LYS A 79 3.96 -4.34 -3.07
CA LYS A 79 3.28 -5.50 -3.65
C LYS A 79 1.94 -5.04 -4.25
N PRO A 80 1.83 -4.87 -5.58
CA PRO A 80 0.60 -4.42 -6.21
C PRO A 80 -0.44 -5.54 -6.25
N GLU A 81 -1.72 -5.17 -6.13
CA GLU A 81 -2.87 -6.06 -6.36
C GLU A 81 -2.85 -7.41 -5.61
N VAL A 82 -2.31 -7.43 -4.37
CA VAL A 82 -2.37 -8.63 -3.52
C VAL A 82 -3.82 -8.91 -3.14
N SER A 83 -4.32 -10.11 -3.45
CA SER A 83 -5.67 -10.51 -3.04
C SER A 83 -5.62 -11.18 -1.68
N TYR A 84 -6.62 -10.94 -0.85
CA TYR A 84 -6.76 -11.54 0.48
C TYR A 84 -8.05 -12.30 0.58
N ASP A 85 -7.98 -13.47 1.19
CA ASP A 85 -9.13 -14.19 1.70
C ASP A 85 -9.57 -13.58 3.03
N MET A 86 -10.73 -12.95 3.01
CA MET A 86 -11.34 -12.25 4.15
C MET A 86 -12.13 -13.19 5.06
N THR A 87 -12.23 -14.49 4.74
CA THR A 87 -12.92 -15.46 5.59
C THR A 87 -12.02 -16.00 6.70
N LYS A 88 -10.71 -15.74 6.60
CA LYS A 88 -9.70 -16.08 7.61
C LYS A 88 -9.50 -14.94 8.60
N ASN A 89 -9.09 -15.29 9.82
CA ASN A 89 -8.72 -14.33 10.86
C ASN A 89 -7.32 -14.66 11.41
N PRO A 90 -6.28 -13.87 11.09
CA PRO A 90 -6.32 -12.66 10.26
C PRO A 90 -6.53 -12.98 8.77
N PRO A 91 -7.00 -12.02 7.93
CA PRO A 91 -7.13 -12.21 6.48
C PRO A 91 -5.82 -12.70 5.86
N GLN A 92 -5.91 -13.72 4.99
CA GLN A 92 -4.73 -14.39 4.44
C GLN A 92 -4.43 -13.94 3.01
N PRO A 93 -3.18 -13.60 2.67
CA PRO A 93 -2.83 -13.26 1.29
C PRO A 93 -2.89 -14.50 0.39
N ILE A 94 -3.44 -14.32 -0.80
CA ILE A 94 -3.52 -15.34 -1.86
C ILE A 94 -2.30 -15.17 -2.76
N LEU A 95 -1.32 -16.06 -2.58
CA LEU A 95 0.00 -15.96 -3.19
C LEU A 95 0.23 -17.04 -4.26
N ASP A 96 1.18 -16.77 -5.15
CA ASP A 96 1.68 -17.75 -6.09
C ASP A 96 2.43 -18.88 -5.34
N SER A 97 2.09 -20.13 -5.65
CA SER A 97 2.60 -21.29 -4.93
C SER A 97 4.09 -21.56 -5.15
N GLN A 98 4.69 -21.05 -6.23
CA GLN A 98 6.10 -21.26 -6.54
C GLN A 98 6.99 -20.27 -5.77
N THR A 99 6.53 -19.01 -5.69
CA THR A 99 7.30 -17.93 -5.05
C THR A 99 6.99 -17.79 -3.57
N GLY A 100 5.77 -18.13 -3.14
CA GLY A 100 5.31 -18.00 -1.75
C GLY A 100 5.19 -16.56 -1.23
N ASN A 101 5.58 -15.56 -2.04
CA ASN A 101 5.65 -14.15 -1.67
C ASN A 101 5.04 -13.22 -2.73
N SER A 102 4.87 -13.69 -3.97
CA SER A 102 4.27 -12.90 -5.04
C SER A 102 2.76 -13.10 -5.08
N PRO A 103 1.97 -12.08 -5.47
CA PRO A 103 0.52 -12.22 -5.62
C PRO A 103 0.15 -13.29 -6.63
N HIS A 104 -0.94 -14.02 -6.37
CA HIS A 104 -1.46 -14.98 -7.34
C HIS A 104 -2.10 -14.26 -8.55
N GLY A 105 -1.59 -14.49 -9.76
CA GLY A 105 -1.99 -13.75 -10.96
C GLY A 105 -3.42 -13.98 -11.45
N TRP A 106 -4.06 -15.12 -11.11
CA TRP A 106 -5.41 -15.45 -11.58
C TRP A 106 -6.34 -15.96 -10.46
N ILE A 107 -7.01 -15.03 -9.78
CA ILE A 107 -7.90 -15.33 -8.65
C ILE A 107 -9.11 -16.21 -9.00
N PRO A 108 -9.82 -16.04 -10.15
CA PRO A 108 -10.90 -16.96 -10.51
C PRO A 108 -10.46 -18.42 -10.59
N GLY A 109 -9.27 -18.69 -11.12
CA GLY A 109 -8.70 -20.03 -11.14
C GLY A 109 -8.32 -20.54 -9.75
N TRP A 110 -7.75 -19.66 -8.92
CA TRP A 110 -7.44 -19.99 -7.53
C TRP A 110 -8.70 -20.40 -6.75
N ILE A 111 -9.78 -19.61 -6.84
CA ILE A 111 -11.07 -19.93 -6.19
C ILE A 111 -11.58 -21.28 -6.69
N SER A 112 -11.64 -21.47 -8.00
CA SER A 112 -12.15 -22.71 -8.61
C SER A 112 -11.38 -23.95 -8.19
N LYS A 113 -10.11 -23.80 -7.83
CA LYS A 113 -9.24 -24.92 -7.48
C LYS A 113 -9.20 -25.17 -5.97
N TYR A 114 -9.07 -24.11 -5.16
CA TYR A 114 -8.70 -24.24 -3.76
C TYR A 114 -9.79 -23.80 -2.77
N TRP A 115 -10.84 -23.07 -3.22
CA TRP A 115 -11.82 -22.53 -2.27
C TRP A 115 -12.55 -23.63 -1.49
N ASP A 116 -13.03 -24.66 -2.19
CA ASP A 116 -13.79 -25.75 -1.56
C ASP A 116 -12.88 -26.86 -0.97
N GLU A 117 -11.55 -26.74 -1.11
CA GLU A 117 -10.60 -27.66 -0.46
C GLU A 117 -10.45 -27.37 1.04
N ASP A 118 -10.74 -26.14 1.47
CA ASP A 118 -10.70 -25.73 2.87
C ASP A 118 -12.08 -25.90 3.52
N PRO A 119 -12.22 -26.81 4.51
CA PRO A 119 -13.52 -27.09 5.13
C PRO A 119 -14.04 -25.93 6.00
N GLU A 120 -13.20 -24.94 6.33
CA GLU A 120 -13.61 -23.75 7.07
C GLU A 120 -14.23 -22.69 6.15
N HIS A 121 -14.04 -22.78 4.83
CA HIS A 121 -14.63 -21.81 3.92
C HIS A 121 -16.14 -21.95 3.84
N PRO A 122 -16.89 -20.83 3.91
CA PRO A 122 -18.27 -20.83 3.48
C PRO A 122 -18.34 -21.01 1.95
N PRO A 123 -19.48 -21.44 1.38
CA PRO A 123 -19.66 -21.46 -0.06
C PRO A 123 -19.35 -20.11 -0.69
N PHE A 124 -18.50 -20.07 -1.73
CA PHE A 124 -18.07 -18.83 -2.34
C PHE A 124 -19.24 -18.03 -2.93
N LYS A 125 -19.33 -16.75 -2.56
CA LYS A 125 -20.35 -15.82 -3.07
C LYS A 125 -19.69 -14.59 -3.67
N ARG A 126 -19.80 -14.47 -5.01
CA ARG A 126 -19.32 -13.29 -5.75
C ARG A 126 -19.94 -12.01 -5.20
N GLY A 127 -19.11 -10.97 -5.08
CA GLY A 127 -19.54 -9.64 -4.64
C GLY A 127 -19.89 -9.53 -3.15
N LYS A 128 -19.61 -10.55 -2.33
CA LYS A 128 -19.83 -10.51 -0.88
C LYS A 128 -18.61 -10.08 -0.06
N GLY A 129 -17.56 -9.60 -0.72
CA GLY A 129 -16.34 -9.15 -0.04
C GLY A 129 -15.47 -10.28 0.52
N MET A 130 -15.76 -11.55 0.19
CA MET A 130 -14.96 -12.71 0.62
C MET A 130 -13.52 -12.66 0.14
N ILE A 131 -13.28 -11.97 -0.98
CA ILE A 131 -11.94 -11.64 -1.46
C ILE A 131 -11.86 -10.14 -1.65
N ARG A 132 -10.78 -9.54 -1.15
CA ARG A 132 -10.46 -8.12 -1.27
C ARG A 132 -9.07 -7.95 -1.83
N ARG A 133 -8.87 -6.88 -2.60
CA ARG A 133 -7.62 -6.64 -3.32
C ARG A 133 -7.28 -5.15 -3.30
N PRO A 134 -6.50 -4.68 -2.32
CA PRO A 134 -5.98 -3.32 -2.32
C PRO A 134 -5.07 -3.06 -3.53
N ASP A 135 -4.94 -1.80 -3.91
CA ASP A 135 -4.08 -1.40 -5.02
C ASP A 135 -2.61 -1.71 -4.74
N VAL A 136 -2.13 -1.39 -3.53
CA VAL A 136 -0.75 -1.68 -3.11
C VAL A 136 -0.69 -2.06 -1.64
N VAL A 137 0.06 -3.12 -1.34
CA VAL A 137 0.47 -3.46 0.03
C VAL A 137 1.96 -3.16 0.17
N ILE A 138 2.32 -2.34 1.16
CA ILE A 138 3.70 -2.06 1.52
C ILE A 138 4.09 -2.99 2.67
N VAL A 139 5.16 -3.77 2.48
CA VAL A 139 5.65 -4.70 3.50
C VAL A 139 6.91 -4.17 4.21
N ASN A 140 7.11 -4.60 5.45
CA ASN A 140 8.31 -4.31 6.24
C ASN A 140 9.52 -5.09 5.72
N ASP A 141 9.33 -6.39 5.46
CA ASP A 141 10.34 -7.29 4.87
C ASP A 141 9.83 -7.83 3.53
N PRO A 142 10.47 -7.47 2.40
CA PRO A 142 10.05 -7.90 1.08
C PRO A 142 10.30 -9.40 0.79
N LYS A 143 11.03 -10.10 1.67
CA LYS A 143 11.27 -11.55 1.56
C LYS A 143 10.22 -12.39 2.29
N LYS A 144 9.27 -11.76 2.97
CA LYS A 144 8.18 -12.41 3.69
C LYS A 144 6.86 -12.14 2.99
N PRO A 145 5.87 -13.04 3.15
CA PRO A 145 4.54 -12.80 2.61
C PRO A 145 3.92 -11.54 3.23
N PRO A 146 2.98 -10.89 2.54
CA PRO A 146 2.28 -9.72 3.04
C PRO A 146 1.19 -10.13 4.06
N THR A 147 1.58 -10.83 5.12
CA THR A 147 0.70 -11.14 6.27
C THR A 147 0.60 -9.94 7.20
N GLN A 148 -0.44 -9.88 8.03
CA GLN A 148 -0.75 -8.72 8.90
C GLN A 148 0.45 -8.23 9.75
N ASP A 149 1.31 -9.14 10.23
CA ASP A 149 2.52 -8.83 10.99
C ASP A 149 3.64 -8.20 10.14
N ASN A 150 3.67 -8.49 8.85
CA ASN A 150 4.64 -7.95 7.90
C ASN A 150 4.12 -6.74 7.11
N ILE A 151 2.82 -6.44 7.17
CA ILE A 151 2.24 -5.26 6.53
C ILE A 151 2.70 -3.99 7.26
N LYS A 152 3.38 -3.12 6.52
CA LYS A 152 3.69 -1.75 6.90
C LYS A 152 2.46 -0.87 6.72
N GLN A 153 1.91 -0.83 5.50
CA GLN A 153 0.74 -0.04 5.13
C GLN A 153 -0.03 -0.69 3.98
N VAL A 154 -1.34 -0.49 3.92
CA VAL A 154 -2.20 -0.81 2.78
C VAL A 154 -2.60 0.50 2.12
N VAL A 155 -2.39 0.61 0.81
CA VAL A 155 -2.64 1.83 0.05
C VAL A 155 -3.73 1.57 -0.99
N GLU A 156 -4.78 2.38 -0.93
CA GLU A 156 -5.80 2.49 -1.97
C GLU A 156 -5.49 3.73 -2.81
N MET A 157 -5.28 3.55 -4.10
CA MET A 157 -5.04 4.64 -5.03
C MET A 157 -6.34 5.12 -5.66
N LYS A 158 -6.50 6.43 -5.76
CA LYS A 158 -7.67 7.04 -6.39
C LYS A 158 -7.26 7.95 -7.53
N PHE A 159 -7.99 7.87 -8.64
CA PHE A 159 -7.87 8.79 -9.76
C PHE A 159 -9.14 9.64 -9.82
N PRO A 160 -9.13 10.89 -9.32
CA PRO A 160 -10.32 11.73 -9.27
C PRO A 160 -11.06 11.78 -10.63
N PRO A 161 -12.40 11.72 -10.63
CA PRO A 161 -13.30 11.95 -9.49
C PRO A 161 -13.67 10.70 -8.65
N ASP A 162 -12.89 9.62 -8.67
CA ASP A 162 -13.19 8.39 -7.90
C ASP A 162 -13.46 8.65 -6.40
N PRO A 163 -14.66 8.33 -5.87
CA PRO A 163 -15.02 8.57 -4.48
C PRO A 163 -14.44 7.52 -3.52
N ARG A 164 -14.31 7.90 -2.24
CA ARG A 164 -14.02 6.97 -1.15
C ARG A 164 -15.17 5.99 -0.96
N LYS A 165 -14.86 4.74 -0.62
CA LYS A 165 -15.86 3.74 -0.22
C LYS A 165 -15.50 3.22 1.17
N GLN A 166 -16.34 3.51 2.16
CA GLN A 166 -16.07 3.14 3.55
C GLN A 166 -15.86 1.63 3.73
N GLU A 167 -16.68 0.81 3.07
CA GLU A 167 -16.56 -0.65 3.11
C GLU A 167 -15.18 -1.16 2.64
N GLN A 168 -14.54 -0.47 1.69
CA GLN A 168 -13.18 -0.80 1.27
C GLN A 168 -12.17 -0.46 2.37
N ALA A 169 -12.29 0.72 2.98
CA ALA A 169 -11.40 1.14 4.06
C ALA A 169 -11.47 0.19 5.26
N ASP A 170 -12.67 -0.22 5.66
CA ASP A 170 -12.86 -1.16 6.78
C ASP A 170 -12.24 -2.53 6.46
N SER A 171 -12.47 -3.05 5.25
CA SER A 171 -11.86 -4.32 4.81
C SER A 171 -10.33 -4.25 4.79
N TYR A 172 -9.75 -3.10 4.39
CA TYR A 172 -8.30 -2.94 4.35
C TYR A 172 -7.69 -2.69 5.72
N ALA A 173 -8.46 -2.11 6.65
CA ALA A 173 -8.07 -2.02 8.05
C ALA A 173 -7.99 -3.41 8.68
N GLU A 174 -8.93 -4.29 8.35
CA GLU A 174 -8.90 -5.70 8.76
C GLU A 174 -7.67 -6.43 8.21
N ILE A 175 -7.38 -6.28 6.91
CA ILE A 175 -6.16 -6.83 6.28
C ILE A 175 -4.89 -6.30 6.97
N ALA A 176 -4.83 -4.99 7.22
CA ALA A 176 -3.65 -4.36 7.82
C ALA A 176 -3.51 -4.63 9.33
N GLY A 177 -4.60 -5.03 9.98
CA GLY A 177 -4.70 -5.20 11.43
C GLY A 177 -4.85 -3.91 12.22
N ASP A 178 -4.88 -2.76 11.55
CA ASP A 178 -4.94 -1.43 12.16
C ASP A 178 -5.38 -0.41 11.10
N GLU A 179 -6.43 0.36 11.37
CA GLU A 179 -6.91 1.42 10.48
C GLU A 179 -5.83 2.49 10.20
N ARG A 180 -4.90 2.70 11.13
CA ARG A 180 -3.78 3.66 10.99
C ARG A 180 -2.72 3.20 9.98
N LYS A 181 -2.84 1.98 9.46
CA LYS A 181 -2.00 1.47 8.37
C LYS A 181 -2.67 1.61 7.00
N VAL A 182 -3.92 2.07 6.92
CA VAL A 182 -4.64 2.24 5.66
C VAL A 182 -4.49 3.67 5.18
N VAL A 183 -3.95 3.86 3.98
CA VAL A 183 -3.78 5.19 3.37
C VAL A 183 -4.53 5.24 2.06
N GLU A 184 -5.35 6.27 1.87
CA GLU A 184 -5.81 6.64 0.54
C GLU A 184 -4.85 7.64 -0.07
N MET A 185 -4.45 7.41 -1.32
CA MET A 185 -3.57 8.31 -2.07
C MET A 185 -4.21 8.67 -3.41
N LYS A 186 -4.40 9.96 -3.65
CA LYS A 186 -4.91 10.51 -4.91
C LYS A 186 -3.78 10.94 -5.81
N SER A 187 -4.02 10.94 -7.12
CA SER A 187 -3.06 11.54 -8.07
C SER A 187 -2.80 13.03 -7.77
N THR A 188 -3.78 13.75 -7.22
CA THR A 188 -3.67 15.16 -6.81
C THR A 188 -2.83 15.39 -5.55
N ASP A 189 -2.52 14.33 -4.80
CA ASP A 189 -1.63 14.42 -3.63
C ASP A 189 -0.15 14.47 -4.03
N CYS A 190 0.13 14.35 -5.34
CA CYS A 190 1.42 14.41 -6.00
C CYS A 190 1.48 15.59 -6.96
N ASP A 191 2.67 16.17 -7.15
CA ASP A 191 2.92 17.20 -8.16
C ASP A 191 3.12 16.54 -9.54
N CYS A 192 2.03 16.03 -10.12
CA CYS A 192 2.07 15.33 -11.41
C CYS A 192 2.33 16.27 -12.61
N SER A 193 2.33 17.60 -12.40
CA SER A 193 2.53 18.64 -13.44
C SER A 193 3.96 18.75 -13.96
N GLN A 194 4.93 18.14 -13.29
CA GLN A 194 6.35 18.22 -13.65
C GLN A 194 6.66 17.34 -14.88
N GLU A 195 7.23 17.91 -15.95
CA GLU A 195 7.50 17.24 -17.25
C GLU A 195 8.45 16.02 -17.18
N ASN A 196 9.15 15.78 -16.08
CA ASN A 196 10.05 14.63 -15.88
C ASN A 196 9.39 13.48 -15.12
N GLN A 197 8.22 13.05 -15.59
CA GLN A 197 7.60 11.78 -15.19
C GLN A 197 8.42 10.62 -15.78
N GLN A 198 9.56 10.32 -15.17
CA GLN A 198 10.51 9.33 -15.67
C GLN A 198 9.77 8.00 -15.96
N SER A 199 10.06 7.38 -17.10
CA SER A 199 9.44 6.12 -17.51
C SER A 199 9.72 4.95 -16.56
N LYS A 200 10.61 5.11 -15.56
CA LYS A 200 10.97 4.09 -14.58
C LYS A 200 10.75 4.58 -13.16
N VAL A 201 10.26 3.69 -12.29
CA VAL A 201 10.10 3.94 -10.86
C VAL A 201 11.49 4.10 -10.22
N PRO A 202 11.72 5.09 -9.33
CA PRO A 202 13.06 5.40 -8.82
C PRO A 202 13.62 4.30 -7.91
N VAL A 203 14.49 3.46 -8.47
CA VAL A 203 15.15 2.33 -7.78
C VAL A 203 16.17 2.80 -6.73
N GLU A 204 16.88 3.89 -6.99
CA GLU A 204 17.96 4.39 -6.13
C GLU A 204 17.52 4.80 -4.72
N GLN A 205 16.22 5.05 -4.53
CA GLN A 205 15.65 5.46 -3.25
C GLN A 205 15.27 4.28 -2.35
N LEU A 206 15.27 3.07 -2.89
CA LEU A 206 15.15 1.85 -2.11
C LEU A 206 16.56 1.54 -1.63
N GLY A 207 16.87 1.86 -0.37
CA GLY A 207 18.24 1.87 0.17
C GLY A 207 19.06 0.57 -0.03
N TRP A 208 18.41 -0.55 -0.35
CA TRP A 208 19.06 -1.82 -0.68
C TRP A 208 19.22 -2.06 -2.20
N ALA A 209 18.51 -1.33 -3.07
CA ALA A 209 18.56 -1.46 -4.52
C ALA A 209 19.59 -0.54 -5.19
N ALA A 210 20.04 0.51 -4.50
CA ALA A 210 21.16 1.34 -4.94
C ALA A 210 22.44 0.52 -5.15
N THR A 211 22.64 -0.56 -4.39
CA THR A 211 23.80 -1.47 -4.54
C THR A 211 23.71 -2.32 -5.82
N ILE A 212 22.51 -2.79 -6.19
CA ILE A 212 22.29 -3.59 -7.40
C ILE A 212 22.40 -2.72 -8.64
N ALA A 213 21.74 -1.56 -8.66
CA ALA A 213 21.82 -0.61 -9.77
C ALA A 213 23.26 -0.10 -9.97
N GLY A 214 23.97 0.20 -8.87
CA GLY A 214 25.38 0.60 -8.89
C GLY A 214 26.31 -0.49 -9.42
N ALA A 215 26.10 -1.76 -9.03
CA ALA A 215 26.89 -2.89 -9.53
C ALA A 215 26.65 -3.18 -11.01
N VAL A 216 25.39 -3.16 -11.46
CA VAL A 216 25.03 -3.34 -12.87
C VAL A 216 25.62 -2.20 -13.71
N MET A 217 25.50 -0.95 -13.28
CA MET A 217 26.12 0.19 -13.97
C MET A 217 27.64 0.12 -13.97
N PHE A 218 28.27 -0.30 -12.87
CA PHE A 218 29.73 -0.49 -12.81
C PHE A 218 30.20 -1.57 -13.80
N ILE A 219 29.45 -2.66 -13.94
CA ILE A 219 29.76 -3.73 -14.90
C ILE A 219 29.53 -3.26 -16.35
N VAL A 220 28.38 -2.66 -16.64
CA VAL A 220 28.02 -2.17 -17.98
C VAL A 220 28.97 -1.08 -18.47
N THR A 221 29.38 -0.19 -17.57
CA THR A 221 30.34 0.88 -17.89
C THR A 221 31.80 0.43 -17.83
N ARG A 222 32.05 -0.87 -17.59
CA ARG A 222 33.40 -1.45 -17.40
C ARG A 222 34.24 -0.66 -16.38
N GLY A 223 33.62 -0.24 -15.28
CA GLY A 223 34.25 0.46 -14.19
C GLY A 223 34.41 1.97 -14.36
N ARG A 224 33.74 2.59 -15.34
CA ARG A 224 33.73 4.06 -15.49
C ARG A 224 32.75 4.77 -14.56
N SER A 225 31.70 4.10 -14.09
CA SER A 225 30.83 4.66 -13.05
C SER A 225 31.46 4.49 -11.66
N PRO A 226 31.10 5.33 -10.67
CA PRO A 226 31.58 5.20 -9.29
C PRO A 226 31.36 3.79 -8.74
N ARG A 227 32.31 3.30 -7.94
CA ARG A 227 32.19 1.98 -7.29
C ARG A 227 30.95 1.98 -6.39
N PRO A 228 30.10 0.93 -6.45
CA PRO A 228 28.96 0.82 -5.56
C PRO A 228 29.44 0.78 -4.10
N MET A 229 28.84 1.61 -3.23
CA MET A 229 29.07 1.53 -1.79
C MET A 229 28.46 0.23 -1.27
N ILE A 230 29.31 -0.67 -0.78
CA ILE A 230 28.88 -1.88 -0.07
C ILE A 230 28.70 -1.49 1.40
N PRO A 231 27.50 -1.59 1.99
CA PRO A 231 27.32 -1.37 3.42
C PRO A 231 28.13 -2.41 4.20
N ALA A 232 28.92 -1.96 5.16
CA ALA A 232 29.52 -2.86 6.15
C ALA A 232 28.42 -3.39 7.07
N TYR A 233 28.39 -4.72 7.26
CA TYR A 233 27.49 -5.42 8.18
C TYR A 233 27.84 -5.11 9.63
#